data_AF-A0A969R5X7-F1
#
_entry.id   AF-A0A969R5X7-F1
#
_cell.length_a   1.000
_cell.length_b   1.000
_cell.length_c   1.000
_cell.angle_alpha   90.00
_cell.angle_beta   90.00
_cell.angle_gamma   90.00
#
_symmetry.space_group_name_H-M   'P 1'
#
loop_
_entity.id
_entity.type
_entity.pdbx_description
1 polymer ?
#
loop_
_entity_poly.entity_id
_entity_poly.type
_entity_poly.pdbx_seq_one_letter_code
_entity_poly.pdbx_strand_id
1 'polypeptide(L)' 'DWLIEAGEYYPKSKKTIVRWLGEIIPYFDERISNGVVEGINNKLKLIKRSAYGFRNFDNFRDRVLLTWHFNY' A
#
# COMPACT_ATOMS: atom_id res chain seq x y z
N ASP A 1 28.37 -1.79 -9.03
CA ASP A 1 27.10 -1.03 -8.88
C ASP A 1 26.14 -1.89 -8.07
N TRP A 2 25.60 -1.35 -6.98
CA TRP A 2 24.80 -2.09 -5.99
C TRP A 2 23.54 -2.72 -6.62
N LEU A 3 23.01 -2.11 -7.69
CA LEU A 3 21.83 -2.59 -8.41
C LEU A 3 22.13 -3.82 -9.29
N ILE A 4 23.40 -4.02 -9.66
CA ILE A 4 23.85 -5.20 -10.41
C ILE A 4 23.96 -6.37 -9.44
N GLU A 5 24.63 -6.17 -8.30
CA GLU A 5 24.80 -7.16 -7.24
C GLU A 5 23.45 -7.61 -6.63
N ALA A 6 22.58 -6.67 -6.27
CA ALA A 6 21.23 -6.99 -5.77
C ALA A 6 20.34 -7.66 -6.83
N GLY A 7 20.66 -7.48 -8.11
CA GLY A 7 19.92 -8.08 -9.23
C GLY A 7 20.07 -9.59 -9.33
N GLU A 8 21.19 -10.14 -8.86
CA GLU A 8 21.43 -11.59 -8.82
C GLU A 8 20.53 -12.26 -7.78
N TYR A 9 20.35 -11.64 -6.62
CA TYR A 9 19.53 -12.17 -5.53
C TYR A 9 18.04 -11.82 -5.65
N TYR A 10 17.70 -10.65 -6.21
CA TYR A 10 16.33 -10.13 -6.26
C TYR A 10 15.92 -9.62 -7.65
N PRO A 11 15.91 -10.49 -8.67
CA PRO A 11 15.64 -10.08 -10.06
C PRO A 11 14.25 -9.45 -10.24
N LYS A 12 13.24 -9.93 -9.50
CA LYS A 12 11.88 -9.37 -9.54
C LYS A 12 11.81 -7.97 -8.92
N SER A 13 12.39 -7.79 -7.74
CA SER A 13 12.39 -6.50 -7.05
C SER A 13 13.15 -5.45 -7.86
N LYS A 14 14.32 -5.80 -8.42
CA LYS A 14 15.07 -4.94 -9.35
C LYS A 14 14.19 -4.49 -10.52
N LYS A 15 13.50 -5.43 -11.17
CA LYS A 15 12.61 -5.11 -12.31
C LYS A 15 11.48 -4.17 -11.90
N THR A 16 10.88 -4.36 -10.73
CA THR A 16 9.83 -3.48 -10.20
C THR A 16 10.37 -2.08 -9.92
N ILE A 17 11.51 -1.96 -9.22
CA ILE A 17 12.12 -0.66 -8.91
C ILE A 17 12.44 0.11 -10.18
N VAL A 18 13.10 -0.53 -11.15
CA VAL A 18 13.42 0.10 -12.44
C VAL A 18 12.16 0.55 -13.17
N ARG A 19 11.10 -0.26 -13.17
CA ARG A 19 9.81 0.08 -13.81
C ARG A 19 9.15 1.31 -13.19
N TRP A 20 9.25 1.48 -11.88
CA TRP A 20 8.55 2.54 -11.14
C TRP A 20 9.46 3.71 -10.75
N LEU A 21 10.75 3.68 -11.12
CA LEU A 21 11.73 4.67 -10.70
C LEU A 21 11.31 6.09 -11.09
N GLY A 22 10.74 6.27 -12.28
CA GLY A 22 10.24 7.57 -12.76
C GLY A 22 9.12 8.17 -11.90
N GLU A 23 8.25 7.33 -11.30
CA GLU A 23 7.19 7.77 -10.39
C GLU A 23 7.73 7.97 -8.96
N ILE A 24 8.82 7.29 -8.60
CA ILE A 24 9.48 7.40 -7.29
C ILE A 24 10.33 8.68 -7.21
N ILE A 25 10.93 9.13 -8.31
CA ILE A 25 11.81 10.32 -8.30
C ILE A 25 11.08 11.59 -7.82
N PRO A 26 9.89 11.94 -8.34
CA PRO A 26 9.15 13.14 -7.91
C PRO A 26 8.88 13.22 -6.40
N TYR A 27 8.77 12.07 -5.71
CA TYR A 27 8.60 12.02 -4.26
C TYR A 27 9.72 12.75 -3.51
N PHE A 28 10.96 12.67 -4.00
CA PHE A 28 12.12 13.29 -3.35
C PHE A 28 12.11 14.81 -3.48
N ASP A 29 11.50 15.34 -4.55
CA ASP A 29 11.40 16.77 -4.81
C ASP A 29 10.18 17.38 -4.10
N GLU A 30 9.04 16.70 -4.13
CA GLU A 30 7.75 17.24 -3.65
C GLU A 30 7.42 16.85 -2.19
N ARG A 31 8.23 16.00 -1.55
CA ARG A 31 8.02 15.47 -0.18
C ARG A 31 6.58 14.96 0.07
N ILE A 32 5.95 14.39 -0.96
CA ILE A 32 4.60 13.83 -0.85
C ILE A 32 4.62 12.70 0.19
N SER A 33 3.99 12.86 1.35
CA SER A 33 4.01 11.79 2.34
C SER A 33 3.05 10.66 1.97
N ASN A 34 3.48 9.40 2.14
CA ASN A 34 2.58 8.24 2.04
C ASN A 34 1.67 8.09 3.28
N GLY A 35 1.74 9.00 4.26
CA GLY A 35 1.07 8.87 5.56
C GLY A 35 -0.45 8.74 5.46
N VAL A 36 -1.09 9.45 4.52
CA VAL A 36 -2.55 9.33 4.29
C VAL A 36 -2.90 7.94 3.78
N VAL A 37 -2.16 7.45 2.78
CA VAL A 37 -2.37 6.12 2.19
C VAL A 37 -2.08 5.01 3.22
N GLU A 38 -1.04 5.16 4.02
CA GLU A 38 -0.70 4.24 5.12
C GLU A 38 -1.79 4.23 6.20
N GLY A 39 -2.30 5.40 6.58
CA GLY A 39 -3.40 5.54 7.54
C GLY A 39 -4.67 4.83 7.06
N ILE A 40 -5.05 5.03 5.81
CA ILE A 40 -6.17 4.31 5.17
C ILE A 40 -5.91 2.80 5.21
N ASN A 41 -4.75 2.34 4.74
CA ASN A 41 -4.41 0.92 4.72
C ASN A 41 -4.42 0.28 6.12
N ASN A 42 -3.98 1.00 7.15
CA ASN A 42 -4.00 0.51 8.53
C ASN A 42 -5.44 0.39 9.05
N LYS A 43 -6.33 1.35 8.77
CA LYS A 43 -7.75 1.25 9.13
C LYS A 43 -8.43 0.07 8.43
N LEU A 44 -8.16 -0.14 7.14
CA LEU A 44 -8.65 -1.30 6.38
C LEU A 44 -8.18 -2.63 6.98
N LYS A 45 -6.89 -2.73 7.30
CA LYS A 45 -6.31 -3.92 7.96
C LYS A 45 -6.93 -4.17 9.33
N LEU A 46 -7.20 -3.12 10.10
CA LEU A 46 -7.86 -3.23 11.42
C LEU A 46 -9.29 -3.78 11.28
N ILE A 47 -10.08 -3.24 10.34
CA ILE A 47 -11.44 -3.72 10.04
C ILE A 47 -11.41 -5.20 9.66
N LYS A 48 -10.50 -5.58 8.75
CA LYS A 48 -10.33 -6.98 8.32
C LYS A 48 -9.96 -7.90 9.50
N ARG A 49 -9.06 -7.47 10.39
CA ARG A 49 -8.63 -8.25 11.56
C ARG A 49 -9.74 -8.39 12.59
N SER A 50 -10.49 -7.32 12.86
CA SER A 50 -11.61 -7.32 13.81
C SER A 50 -12.73 -8.28 13.38
N ALA A 51 -12.87 -8.55 12.09
CA ALA A 51 -13.85 -9.51 11.56
C ALA A 51 -13.29 -10.93 11.42
N TYR A 52 -12.06 -11.19 11.87
CA TYR A 52 -11.33 -12.45 11.65
C TYR A 52 -11.19 -12.83 10.16
N GLY A 53 -11.15 -11.81 9.29
CA GLY A 53 -11.12 -11.96 7.84
C GLY A 53 -12.49 -11.92 7.18
N PHE A 54 -12.51 -11.43 5.94
CA PHE A 54 -13.71 -11.43 5.10
C PHE A 54 -13.53 -12.44 3.98
N ARG A 55 -14.53 -13.29 3.77
CA ARG A 55 -14.59 -14.24 2.65
C ARG A 55 -15.15 -13.61 1.37
N ASN A 56 -16.06 -12.65 1.53
CA ASN A 56 -16.65 -11.87 0.44
C ASN A 56 -16.10 -10.43 0.50
N PHE A 57 -15.59 -9.94 -0.63
CA PHE A 57 -15.07 -8.58 -0.75
C PHE A 57 -16.16 -7.51 -0.63
N ASP A 58 -17.37 -7.78 -1.10
CA ASP A 58 -18.50 -6.83 -1.01
C ASP A 58 -18.83 -6.54 0.44
N ASN A 59 -18.90 -7.59 1.28
CA ASN A 59 -19.10 -7.42 2.73
C ASN A 59 -17.97 -6.64 3.40
N PHE A 60 -16.73 -6.81 2.93
CA PHE A 60 -15.60 -6.01 3.41
C PHE A 60 -15.75 -4.55 3.01
N ARG A 61 -16.09 -4.29 1.75
CA ARG A 61 -16.31 -2.94 1.21
C ARG A 61 -17.43 -2.22 1.97
N ASP A 62 -18.56 -2.88 2.17
CA ASP A 62 -19.70 -2.30 2.89
C ASP A 62 -19.31 -1.97 4.33
N ARG A 63 -18.59 -2.88 5.02
CA ARG A 63 -18.10 -2.61 6.38
C ARG A 63 -17.15 -1.41 6.43
N VAL A 64 -16.27 -1.26 5.44
CA VAL A 64 -15.34 -0.13 5.32
C VAL A 64 -16.11 1.17 5.13
N LEU A 65 -17.05 1.20 4.18
CA LEU A 65 -17.87 2.37 3.90
C LEU A 65 -18.70 2.78 5.11
N LEU A 66 -19.35 1.83 5.79
CA LEU A 66 -20.09 2.08 7.02
C LEU A 66 -19.17 2.67 8.10
N THR A 67 -17.98 2.10 8.28
CA THR A 67 -17.01 2.63 9.24
C THR A 67 -16.66 4.09 8.93
N TRP A 68 -16.53 4.48 7.67
CA TRP A 68 -16.18 5.86 7.32
C TRP A 68 -17.38 6.81 7.39
N HIS A 69 -18.59 6.33 7.11
CA HIS A 69 -19.82 7.12 7.22
C HIS A 69 -20.24 7.42 8.67
N PHE A 70 -19.96 6.52 9.62
CA PHE A 70 -20.34 6.67 11.03
C PHE A 70 -19.22 7.22 11.94
N ASN A 71 -18.08 7.64 11.40
CA ASN A 71 -16.98 8.26 12.17
C ASN A 71 -17.02 9.81 12.16
N TYR A 72 -18.21 10.41 12.05
CA TYR A 72 -18.46 11.82 12.33
C TYR A 72 -19.21 11.97 13.65
#